data_AF-A0A849ZT33-F1
#
_entry.id   AF-A0A849ZT33-F1
#
_cell.length_a   1.000
_cell.length_b   1.000
_cell.length_c   1.000
_cell.angle_alpha   90.00
_cell.angle_beta   90.00
_cell.angle_gamma   90.00
#
_symmetry.space_group_name_H-M   'P 1'
#
loop_
_entity.id
_entity.type
_entity.pdbx_description
1 polymer ?
#
loop_
_entity_poly.entity_id
_entity_poly.type
_entity_poly.pdbx_seq_one_letter_code
_entity_poly.pdbx_strand_id
1 'polypeptide(L)' 'MNLFRRLHGPLKAGVIAALLGMALAIIGILRGNVPLNLLSIFMALAISGLAWGVVTWAIATAACDVENDLEDA' A
#
# COMPACT_ATOMS: atom_id res chain seq x y z
N MET A 1 2.34 25.59 4.63
CA MET A 1 3.56 24.74 4.70
C MET A 1 3.57 24.00 6.04
N ASN A 2 2.71 23.00 6.23
CA ASN A 2 2.70 22.10 7.40
C ASN A 2 1.91 20.80 7.15
N LEU A 3 1.85 20.33 5.89
CA LEU A 3 1.15 19.09 5.55
C LEU A 3 1.89 17.86 6.09
N PHE A 4 3.22 17.95 6.24
CA PHE A 4 4.09 16.86 6.68
C PHE A 4 4.03 16.52 8.17
N ARG A 5 3.43 17.34 9.04
CA ARG A 5 3.37 17.06 10.49
C ARG A 5 2.09 16.34 10.93
N ARG A 6 1.04 16.33 10.10
CA ARG A 6 -0.21 15.59 10.33
C ARG A 6 -0.30 14.25 9.58
N LEU A 7 0.67 13.89 8.75
CA LEU A 7 0.54 12.82 7.73
C LEU A 7 1.24 11.48 8.06
N HIS A 8 1.60 11.20 9.31
CA HIS A 8 2.54 10.11 9.63
C HIS A 8 1.92 8.87 10.31
N GLY A 9 0.69 8.49 9.94
CA GLY A 9 0.13 7.17 10.25
C GLY A 9 -0.31 6.43 8.99
N PRO A 10 -1.37 6.90 8.30
CA PRO A 10 -1.99 6.18 7.20
C PRO A 10 -1.07 5.91 6.02
N LEU A 11 -0.25 6.90 5.65
CA LEU A 11 0.68 6.77 4.53
C LEU A 11 1.77 5.72 4.81
N LYS A 12 2.25 5.65 6.05
CA LYS A 12 3.24 4.64 6.46
C LYS A 12 2.66 3.23 6.39
N ALA A 13 1.42 3.06 6.83
CA ALA A 13 0.70 1.79 6.72
C ALA A 13 0.52 1.37 5.25
N GLY A 14 0.11 2.31 4.38
CA GLY A 14 0.01 2.07 2.94
C GLY A 14 1.32 1.65 2.29
N VAL A 15 2.43 2.33 2.61
CA VAL A 15 3.75 1.98 2.06
C VAL A 15 4.21 0.59 2.52
N ILE A 16 3.99 0.23 3.79
CA ILE A 16 4.35 -1.11 4.31
C ILE A 16 3.56 -2.19 3.58
N ALA A 17 2.25 -2.01 3.42
CA ALA A 17 1.40 -2.96 2.71
C ALA A 17 1.78 -3.07 1.22
N ALA A 18 2.10 -1.95 0.56
CA ALA A 18 2.58 -1.95 -0.81
C ALA A 18 3.88 -2.77 -0.97
N LEU A 19 4.83 -2.60 -0.05
CA LEU A 19 6.09 -3.35 -0.06
C LEU A 19 5.88 -4.84 0.19
N LEU A 20 4.98 -5.21 1.11
CA LEU A 20 4.62 -6.61 1.36
C LEU A 20 3.92 -7.24 0.14
N GLY A 21 3.00 -6.53 -0.49
CA GLY A 21 2.34 -6.96 -1.73
C GLY A 21 3.35 -7.16 -2.87
N MET A 22 4.29 -6.24 -3.01
CA MET A 22 5.35 -6.33 -4.01
C MET A 22 6.30 -7.51 -3.72
N ALA A 23 6.65 -7.76 -2.45
CA ALA A 23 7.43 -8.93 -2.05
C ALA A 23 6.71 -10.25 -2.37
N LEU A 24 5.40 -10.34 -2.11
CA LEU A 24 4.58 -11.51 -2.48
C LEU A 24 4.53 -11.71 -4.00
N ALA A 25 4.43 -10.63 -4.77
CA ALA A 25 4.48 -10.71 -6.24
C ALA A 25 5.84 -11.21 -6.74
N ILE A 26 6.95 -10.80 -6.11
CA ILE A 26 8.29 -11.35 -6.39
C ILE A 26 8.31 -12.86 -6.13
N ILE A 27 7.75 -13.34 -5.03
CA ILE A 27 7.67 -14.78 -4.74
C ILE A 27 6.87 -15.52 -5.82
N GLY A 28 5.76 -14.95 -6.32
CA GLY A 28 4.98 -15.52 -7.42
C GLY A 28 5.76 -15.60 -8.73
N ILE A 29 6.57 -14.59 -9.03
CA ILE A 29 7.48 -14.57 -10.19
C ILE A 29 8.55 -15.66 -10.05
N LEU A 30 9.19 -15.78 -8.88
CA LEU A 30 10.21 -16.80 -8.62
C LEU A 30 9.66 -18.24 -8.70
N ARG A 31 8.39 -18.44 -8.38
CA ARG A 31 7.69 -19.73 -8.55
C ARG A 31 7.34 -20.05 -10.01
N GLY A 32 7.63 -19.17 -10.96
CA GLY A 32 7.34 -19.38 -12.38
C GLY A 32 5.85 -19.20 -12.72
N ASN A 33 5.07 -18.59 -11.84
CA ASN A 33 3.64 -18.38 -12.03
C ASN A 33 3.32 -17.15 -12.90
N VAL A 34 4.35 -16.39 -13.29
CA VAL A 34 4.25 -15.18 -14.12
C VAL A 34 5.18 -15.34 -15.32
N PRO A 35 4.72 -15.07 -16.56
CA PRO A 35 5.58 -15.10 -17.74
C PRO A 35 6.76 -14.12 -17.58
N LEU A 36 7.97 -14.57 -17.94
CA LEU A 36 9.24 -13.83 -17.83
C LEU A 36 9.38 -12.72 -18.89
N ASN A 37 8.39 -11.85 -18.93
CA ASN A 37 8.32 -10.66 -19.75
C ASN A 37 8.43 -9.44 -18.82
N LEU A 38 9.26 -8.45 -19.20
CA LEU A 38 9.51 -7.25 -18.37
C LEU A 38 8.23 -6.46 -18.04
N LEU A 39 7.32 -6.34 -19.01
CA LEU A 39 6.01 -5.73 -18.83
C LEU A 39 5.12 -6.55 -17.89
N SER A 40 5.12 -7.87 -18.00
CA SER A 40 4.36 -8.75 -17.10
C SER A 40 4.84 -8.67 -15.65
N ILE A 41 6.16 -8.62 -15.44
CA ILE A 41 6.77 -8.40 -14.12
C ILE A 41 6.40 -7.02 -13.59
N PHE A 42 6.54 -5.97 -14.42
CA PHE A 42 6.17 -4.61 -14.03
C PHE A 42 4.70 -4.51 -13.63
N MET A 43 3.79 -5.07 -14.43
CA MET A 43 2.37 -5.08 -14.10
C MET A 43 2.07 -5.90 -12.84
N ALA A 44 2.69 -7.06 -12.65
CA ALA A 44 2.49 -7.86 -11.44
C ALA A 44 2.91 -7.10 -10.18
N LEU A 45 4.05 -6.43 -10.22
CA LEU A 45 4.55 -5.63 -9.10
C LEU A 45 3.73 -4.36 -8.89
N ALA A 46 3.36 -3.66 -9.97
CA ALA A 46 2.58 -2.43 -9.91
C ALA A 46 1.16 -2.70 -9.40
N ILE A 47 0.46 -3.70 -9.94
CA ILE A 47 -0.89 -4.06 -9.50
C ILE A 47 -0.86 -4.52 -8.05
N SER A 48 0.08 -5.39 -7.68
CA SER A 48 0.16 -5.88 -6.30
C SER A 48 0.50 -4.75 -5.31
N GLY A 49 1.54 -3.97 -5.59
CA GLY A 49 1.97 -2.89 -4.71
C GLY A 49 0.93 -1.77 -4.60
N LEU A 50 0.35 -1.33 -5.72
CA LEU A 50 -0.65 -0.25 -5.72
C LEU A 50 -1.97 -0.70 -5.10
N ALA A 51 -2.44 -1.92 -5.38
CA ALA A 51 -3.71 -2.40 -4.80
C ALA A 51 -3.62 -2.48 -3.27
N TRP A 52 -2.61 -3.17 -2.74
CA TRP A 52 -2.46 -3.31 -1.29
C TRP A 52 -2.09 -1.97 -0.62
N GLY A 53 -1.26 -1.16 -1.26
CA GLY A 53 -0.88 0.15 -0.71
C GLY A 53 -2.04 1.13 -0.60
N VAL A 54 -2.85 1.25 -1.66
CA VAL A 54 -4.00 2.16 -1.69
C VAL A 54 -5.09 1.68 -0.74
N VAL A 55 -5.38 0.37 -0.71
CA VAL A 55 -6.39 -0.20 0.18
C VAL A 55 -6.00 0.04 1.64
N THR A 56 -4.76 -0.28 2.04
CA THR A 56 -4.32 -0.08 3.42
C THR A 56 -4.25 1.41 3.79
N TRP A 57 -3.80 2.27 2.88
CA TRP A 57 -3.83 3.71 3.10
C TRP A 57 -5.25 4.23 3.32
N ALA A 58 -6.22 3.79 2.51
CA ALA A 58 -7.61 4.21 2.63
C ALA A 58 -8.23 3.76 3.96
N ILE A 59 -8.01 2.50 4.36
CA ILE A 59 -8.49 1.96 5.64
C ILE A 59 -7.87 2.73 6.81
N ALA A 60 -6.56 2.94 6.79
CA ALA A 60 -5.88 3.66 7.87
C ALA A 60 -6.30 5.13 7.92
N THR A 61 -6.61 5.74 6.78
CA THR A 61 -7.13 7.11 6.71
C THR A 61 -8.52 7.16 7.35
N ALA A 62 -9.42 6.24 7.00
CA ALA A 62 -10.75 6.17 7.61
C ALA A 62 -10.69 5.91 9.12
N ALA A 63 -9.77 5.05 9.58
CA ALA A 63 -9.58 4.80 11.00
C ALA A 63 -9.11 6.06 11.76
N CYS A 64 -8.14 6.79 11.21
CA CYS A 64 -7.71 8.06 11.79
C CYS A 64 -8.81 9.13 11.75
N ASP A 65 -9.65 9.15 10.72
CA ASP A 65 -10.77 10.09 10.60
C ASP A 65 -11.76 9.90 11.75
N VAL A 66 -12.14 8.64 12.03
CA VAL A 66 -13.00 8.29 13.17
C VAL A 66 -12.37 8.67 14.51
N GLU A 67 -11.06 8.47 14.68
CA GLU A 67 -10.38 8.80 15.93
C GLU A 67 -10.37 10.32 16.19
N ASN A 68 -10.15 11.14 15.15
CA ASN A 68 -10.25 12.60 15.27
C ASN A 68 -11.69 13.05 15.56
N ASP A 69 -12.70 12.46 14.89
CA ASP A 69 -14.11 12.79 15.10
C ASP A 69 -14.56 12.53 16.55
N LEU A 70 -13.97 11.53 17.22
CA LEU A 70 -14.25 11.22 18.62
C LEU A 70 -13.52 12.16 19.59
N GLU A 71 -12.34 12.66 19.24
CA GLU A 71 -11.60 13.63 20.06
C GLU A 71 -12.24 15.03 20.04
N ASP A 72 -12.90 15.39 18.94
CA ASP A 72 -13.57 16.68 18.74
C ASP A 72 -15.02 16.72 19.32
N ALA A 73 -15.56 15.59 19.81
CA ALA A 73 -16.92 15.42 20.34
C ALA A 73 -17.03 15.52 21.88
#